data_AF-A0A5H2YBI1-F1
#
_entry.id   AF-A0A5H2YBI1-F1
#
_cell.length_a   1.000
_cell.length_b   1.000
_cell.length_c   1.000
_cell.angle_alpha   90.00
_cell.angle_beta   90.00
_cell.angle_gamma   90.00
#
_symmetry.space_group_name_H-M   'P 1'
#
loop_
_entity.id
_entity.type
_entity.pdbx_description
1 polymer ?
#
loop_
_entity_poly.entity_id
_entity_poly.type
_entity_poly.pdbx_seq_one_letter_code
_entity_poly.pdbx_strand_id
1 'polypeptide(L)'
;MKQRFLNVAVASALALTAASALADVAGGTSNAANVAPAASAFPFTAGKAGLVFNNGGSFAIDLAGGPVAYANSAIARGPASNGKYYLRGEDINFLAGLLVGDIAQVWRNDVVYNGQTTSINSLRQLITPPAVLQGMMPDFGGLVIAAVPGSAVYFGEWSPKSGGAIPTASSDLNMGSAQRTVWYTGENPTTSMPTLVNAQYDVIGINQHNPESPSVYQGVLTANYGTGSNSLTGSLTRSGSTTVDFTGTSISSTGAFSNQSTISGQFYGSGAQALAGIYTGTTGAQDDVAFGGKKR
;
A
#
# COMPACT_ATOMS: atom_id res chain seq x y z
N MET A 1 7.87 -42.00 26.29
CA MET A 1 7.16 -41.66 25.03
C MET A 1 7.30 -40.17 24.80
N LYS A 2 8.11 -39.73 23.82
CA LYS A 2 8.28 -38.31 23.47
C LYS A 2 7.23 -37.95 22.41
N GLN A 3 6.21 -37.18 22.77
CA GLN A 3 5.30 -36.57 21.82
C GLN A 3 6.01 -35.41 21.10
N ARG A 4 6.16 -35.55 19.79
CA ARG A 4 6.64 -34.49 18.89
C ARG A 4 5.42 -33.69 18.43
N PHE A 5 5.37 -32.41 18.77
CA PHE A 5 4.41 -31.47 18.21
C PHE A 5 4.84 -31.14 16.77
N LEU A 6 3.92 -31.34 15.83
CA LEU A 6 4.09 -30.99 14.43
C LEU A 6 3.55 -29.56 14.24
N ASN A 7 4.44 -28.58 14.07
CA ASN A 7 4.05 -27.23 13.69
C ASN A 7 3.64 -27.24 12.22
N VAL A 8 2.35 -27.02 11.95
CA VAL A 8 1.82 -26.82 10.60
C VAL A 8 2.09 -25.36 10.22
N ALA A 9 3.05 -25.14 9.33
CA ALA A 9 3.20 -23.85 8.65
C ALA A 9 2.08 -23.73 7.61
N VAL A 10 1.22 -22.72 7.78
CA VAL A 10 0.21 -22.36 6.78
C VAL A 10 0.91 -21.61 5.66
N ALA A 11 1.15 -22.27 4.53
CA ALA A 11 1.60 -21.63 3.30
C ALA A 11 0.40 -20.92 2.66
N SER A 12 0.39 -19.59 2.71
CA SER A 12 -0.59 -18.77 1.99
C SER A 12 -0.35 -18.89 0.48
N ALA A 13 -1.27 -19.56 -0.22
CA ALA A 13 -1.22 -19.68 -1.68
C ALA A 13 -1.54 -18.33 -2.35
N LEU A 14 -0.59 -17.79 -3.12
CA LEU A 14 -0.85 -16.67 -4.02
C LEU A 14 -1.70 -17.16 -5.21
N ALA A 15 -2.90 -16.64 -5.34
CA ALA A 15 -3.72 -16.82 -6.55
C ALA A 15 -3.30 -15.79 -7.61
N LEU A 16 -2.71 -16.26 -8.72
CA LEU A 16 -2.55 -15.47 -9.94
C LEU A 16 -3.65 -15.88 -10.94
N THR A 17 -4.55 -14.97 -11.26
CA THR A 17 -5.54 -15.14 -12.34
C THR A 17 -5.15 -14.27 -13.53
N ALA A 18 -5.03 -14.86 -14.73
CA ALA A 18 -4.74 -14.15 -15.98
C ALA A 18 -6.02 -13.95 -16.81
N ALA A 19 -6.32 -12.70 -17.22
CA ALA A 19 -7.26 -12.41 -18.32
C ALA A 19 -7.10 -10.97 -18.90
N SER A 20 -6.81 -10.91 -20.21
CA SER A 20 -7.02 -9.85 -21.22
C SER A 20 -6.61 -8.38 -20.97
N ALA A 21 -5.55 -7.95 -21.68
CA ALA A 21 -5.20 -6.63 -22.26
C ALA A 21 -5.85 -5.32 -21.73
N LEU A 22 -5.99 -5.20 -20.41
CA LEU A 22 -5.90 -3.93 -19.68
C LEU A 22 -4.44 -3.80 -19.19
N ALA A 23 -4.02 -2.66 -18.61
CA ALA A 23 -2.72 -2.65 -17.93
C ALA A 23 -2.75 -3.76 -16.87
N ASP A 24 -1.88 -4.76 -16.99
CA ASP A 24 -1.83 -5.82 -15.98
C ASP A 24 -1.56 -5.16 -14.62
N VAL A 25 -2.40 -5.45 -13.64
CA VAL A 25 -2.23 -4.99 -12.26
C VAL A 25 -1.75 -6.17 -11.45
N ALA A 26 -0.62 -6.02 -10.78
CA ALA A 26 -0.09 -7.00 -9.84
C ALA A 26 0.12 -6.34 -8.48
N GLY A 27 0.04 -7.15 -7.43
CA GLY A 27 0.18 -6.68 -6.06
C GLY A 27 0.22 -7.82 -5.06
N GLY A 28 0.38 -7.47 -3.79
CA GLY A 28 0.29 -8.39 -2.68
C GLY A 28 -0.22 -7.69 -1.41
N THR A 29 -0.61 -8.48 -0.42
CA THR A 29 -1.21 -8.04 0.84
C THR A 29 -0.85 -9.01 1.96
N SER A 30 -0.69 -8.51 3.19
CA SER A 30 -0.51 -9.38 4.35
C SER A 30 -1.82 -10.04 4.80
N ASN A 31 -2.97 -9.51 4.38
CA ASN A 31 -4.28 -10.09 4.69
C ASN A 31 -5.34 -9.78 3.63
N ALA A 32 -5.54 -10.72 2.70
CA ALA A 32 -6.52 -10.61 1.63
C ALA A 32 -7.98 -10.61 2.12
N ALA A 33 -8.27 -11.10 3.33
CA ALA A 33 -9.62 -11.02 3.90
C ALA A 33 -10.00 -9.59 4.32
N ASN A 34 -9.02 -8.70 4.46
CA ASN A 34 -9.24 -7.29 4.77
C ASN A 34 -9.08 -6.43 3.51
N VAL A 35 -7.92 -6.52 2.86
CA VAL A 35 -7.55 -5.68 1.71
C VAL A 35 -6.88 -6.54 0.64
N ALA A 36 -7.37 -6.46 -0.58
CA ALA A 36 -6.81 -7.18 -1.72
C ALA A 36 -6.46 -6.22 -2.87
N PRO A 37 -5.23 -6.27 -3.41
CA PRO A 37 -4.88 -5.64 -4.67
C PRO A 37 -5.75 -6.16 -5.81
N ALA A 38 -6.25 -5.24 -6.63
CA ALA A 38 -7.08 -5.56 -7.78
C ALA A 38 -6.96 -4.47 -8.84
N ALA A 39 -7.26 -4.83 -10.10
CA ALA A 39 -7.56 -3.82 -11.10
C ALA A 39 -8.84 -3.09 -10.70
N SER A 40 -8.79 -1.76 -10.70
CA SER A 40 -9.95 -0.90 -10.42
C SER A 40 -11.09 -1.17 -11.39
N ALA A 41 -12.31 -0.88 -10.95
CA ALA A 41 -13.54 -1.06 -11.72
C ALA A 41 -14.50 0.13 -11.53
N PHE A 42 -15.60 0.14 -12.29
CA PHE A 42 -16.66 1.14 -12.14
C PHE A 42 -17.12 1.23 -10.66
N PRO A 43 -17.35 2.43 -10.10
CA PRO A 43 -17.45 3.76 -10.73
C PRO A 43 -16.12 4.48 -11.02
N PHE A 44 -14.99 3.85 -10.74
CA PHE A 44 -13.68 4.40 -11.08
C PHE A 44 -13.26 4.04 -12.51
N THR A 45 -12.16 4.67 -12.97
CA THR A 45 -11.47 4.27 -14.19
C THR A 45 -11.10 2.80 -14.09
N ALA A 46 -11.52 1.98 -15.06
CA ALA A 46 -11.21 0.55 -15.04
C ALA A 46 -9.74 0.26 -15.40
N GLY A 47 -9.18 -0.82 -14.84
CA GLY A 47 -7.85 -1.31 -15.21
C GLY A 47 -6.68 -0.51 -14.64
N LYS A 48 -6.89 0.22 -13.53
CA LYS A 48 -5.86 0.97 -12.80
C LYS A 48 -5.45 0.25 -11.53
N ALA A 49 -4.27 0.59 -11.01
CA ALA A 49 -3.80 0.03 -9.75
C ALA A 49 -4.77 0.37 -8.62
N GLY A 50 -5.35 -0.68 -8.03
CA GLY A 50 -6.48 -0.56 -7.13
C GLY A 50 -6.46 -1.51 -5.95
N LEU A 51 -7.45 -1.33 -5.07
CA LEU A 51 -7.69 -2.14 -3.88
C LEU A 51 -9.18 -2.47 -3.74
N VAL A 52 -9.47 -3.62 -3.15
CA VAL A 52 -10.79 -4.00 -2.65
C VAL A 52 -10.72 -4.09 -1.12
N PHE A 53 -11.70 -3.51 -0.44
CA PHE A 53 -11.81 -3.54 1.02
C PHE A 53 -12.95 -4.48 1.44
N ASN A 54 -12.59 -5.70 1.81
CA ASN A 54 -13.53 -6.79 2.06
C ASN A 54 -14.32 -6.64 3.37
N ASN A 55 -13.98 -5.63 4.19
CA ASN A 55 -14.68 -5.31 5.44
C ASN A 55 -15.88 -4.33 5.27
N GLY A 56 -16.17 -3.83 4.06
CA GLY A 56 -17.29 -2.88 3.88
C GLY A 56 -17.59 -2.35 2.48
N GLY A 57 -16.87 -2.73 1.42
CA GLY A 57 -17.18 -2.30 0.04
C GLY A 57 -16.72 -3.30 -1.02
N SER A 58 -17.57 -3.57 -2.02
CA SER A 58 -17.36 -4.71 -2.95
C SER A 58 -16.60 -4.38 -4.24
N PHE A 59 -16.35 -3.10 -4.55
CA PHE A 59 -15.74 -2.71 -5.83
C PHE A 59 -14.29 -2.24 -5.66
N ALA A 60 -13.49 -2.53 -6.68
CA ALA A 60 -12.08 -2.19 -6.72
C ALA A 60 -11.89 -0.68 -6.98
N ILE A 61 -11.26 0.01 -6.04
CA ILE A 61 -10.99 1.44 -6.14
C ILE A 61 -9.84 1.72 -7.12
N ASP A 62 -9.83 2.87 -7.79
CA ASP A 62 -8.62 3.42 -8.43
C ASP A 62 -7.87 4.24 -7.38
N LEU A 63 -6.64 3.86 -7.02
CA LEU A 63 -5.88 4.58 -5.98
C LEU A 63 -5.56 6.02 -6.42
N ALA A 64 -5.14 6.19 -7.67
CA ALA A 64 -4.69 7.47 -8.21
C ALA A 64 -5.88 8.42 -8.44
N GLY A 65 -6.87 7.94 -9.18
CA GLY A 65 -8.10 8.69 -9.51
C GLY A 65 -9.13 8.75 -8.39
N GLY A 66 -8.94 7.97 -7.33
CA GLY A 66 -9.78 7.94 -6.14
C GLY A 66 -9.12 8.63 -4.94
N PRO A 67 -8.82 7.91 -3.84
CA PRO A 67 -8.43 8.51 -2.57
C PRO A 67 -7.22 9.45 -2.65
N VAL A 68 -6.24 9.22 -3.54
CA VAL A 68 -5.10 10.13 -3.73
C VAL A 68 -5.56 11.46 -4.34
N ALA A 69 -6.27 11.42 -5.47
CA ALA A 69 -6.81 12.63 -6.10
C ALA A 69 -7.75 13.38 -5.14
N TYR A 70 -8.66 12.66 -4.48
CA TYR A 70 -9.63 13.24 -3.54
C TYR A 70 -8.95 13.93 -2.35
N ALA A 71 -7.94 13.28 -1.74
CA ALA A 71 -7.17 13.89 -0.65
C ALA A 71 -6.42 15.15 -1.13
N ASN A 72 -5.81 15.11 -2.31
CA ASN A 72 -5.11 16.26 -2.87
C ASN A 72 -6.05 17.42 -3.21
N SER A 73 -7.25 17.16 -3.72
CA SER A 73 -8.28 18.17 -3.96
C SER A 73 -8.73 18.83 -2.65
N ALA A 74 -8.99 18.03 -1.60
CA ALA A 74 -9.34 18.56 -0.29
C ALA A 74 -8.23 19.41 0.34
N ILE A 75 -6.96 19.04 0.13
CA ILE A 75 -5.80 19.85 0.57
C ILE A 75 -5.72 21.16 -0.23
N ALA A 76 -5.89 21.11 -1.55
CA ALA A 76 -5.86 22.29 -2.42
C ALA A 76 -7.00 23.28 -2.12
N ARG A 77 -8.16 22.78 -1.69
CA ARG A 77 -9.31 23.59 -1.25
C ARG A 77 -9.02 24.42 0.01
N GLY A 78 -8.02 24.03 0.79
CA GLY A 78 -7.60 24.72 2.01
C GLY A 78 -8.17 24.12 3.29
N PRO A 79 -7.61 24.48 4.45
CA PRO A 79 -8.01 23.91 5.73
C PRO A 79 -9.37 24.46 6.20
N ALA A 80 -10.06 23.67 7.02
CA ALA A 80 -11.19 24.14 7.81
C ALA A 80 -10.73 25.11 8.92
N SER A 81 -11.69 25.68 9.67
CA SER A 81 -11.42 26.66 10.74
C SER A 81 -10.52 26.15 11.87
N ASN A 82 -10.40 24.83 12.02
CA ASN A 82 -9.52 24.17 12.98
C ASN A 82 -8.11 23.86 12.42
N GLY A 83 -7.78 24.33 11.21
CA GLY A 83 -6.48 24.12 10.57
C GLY A 83 -6.28 22.72 9.96
N LYS A 84 -7.32 21.88 9.91
CA LYS A 84 -7.25 20.52 9.37
C LYS A 84 -7.93 20.42 7.99
N TYR A 85 -7.55 19.41 7.21
CA TYR A 85 -8.09 19.18 5.87
C TYR A 85 -9.07 18.01 5.89
N TYR A 86 -10.21 18.20 5.24
CA TYR A 86 -11.28 17.21 5.24
C TYR A 86 -11.76 16.95 3.82
N LEU A 87 -11.86 15.67 3.49
CA LEU A 87 -12.56 15.18 2.32
C LEU A 87 -14.06 15.35 2.52
N ARG A 88 -14.75 15.93 1.54
CA ARG A 88 -16.22 16.12 1.54
C ARG A 88 -16.84 15.51 0.29
N GLY A 89 -18.17 15.41 0.27
CA GLY A 89 -18.90 14.85 -0.88
C GLY A 89 -18.62 15.57 -2.20
N GLU A 90 -18.36 16.89 -2.14
CA GLU A 90 -17.98 17.71 -3.30
C GLU A 90 -16.62 17.34 -3.91
N ASP A 91 -15.74 16.71 -3.14
CA ASP A 91 -14.42 16.27 -3.60
C ASP A 91 -14.49 14.88 -4.27
N ILE A 92 -15.63 14.17 -4.16
CA ILE A 92 -15.85 12.83 -4.71
C ILE A 92 -16.90 12.90 -5.81
N ASN A 93 -16.46 12.99 -7.07
CA ASN A 93 -17.33 13.24 -8.22
C ASN A 93 -18.61 12.38 -8.27
N PHE A 94 -18.51 11.08 -8.01
CA PHE A 94 -19.66 10.16 -8.11
C PHE A 94 -20.59 10.20 -6.88
N LEU A 95 -20.23 10.91 -5.82
CA LEU A 95 -21.02 11.11 -4.60
C LEU A 95 -21.39 12.58 -4.36
N ALA A 96 -21.13 13.46 -5.33
CA ALA A 96 -21.43 14.87 -5.23
C ALA A 96 -22.92 15.11 -4.94
N GLY A 97 -23.21 15.81 -3.84
CA GLY A 97 -24.57 16.09 -3.39
C GLY A 97 -25.28 14.94 -2.64
N LEU A 98 -24.67 13.76 -2.53
CA LEU A 98 -25.23 12.62 -1.79
C LEU A 98 -24.75 12.55 -0.32
N LEU A 99 -23.62 13.20 -0.03
CA LEU A 99 -23.04 13.25 1.31
C LEU A 99 -22.88 14.70 1.76
N VAL A 100 -23.29 14.96 3.00
CA VAL A 100 -23.17 16.28 3.64
C VAL A 100 -22.17 16.18 4.78
N GLY A 101 -21.23 17.12 4.84
CA GLY A 101 -20.22 17.21 5.89
C GLY A 101 -18.89 16.52 5.55
N ASP A 102 -18.05 16.38 6.58
CA ASP A 102 -16.70 15.83 6.47
C ASP A 102 -16.76 14.29 6.47
N ILE A 103 -16.24 13.68 5.41
CA ILE A 103 -16.23 12.22 5.19
C ILE A 103 -14.98 11.59 5.81
N ALA A 104 -13.84 12.23 5.59
CA ALA A 104 -12.54 11.79 6.10
C ALA A 104 -11.65 12.99 6.41
N GLN A 105 -10.79 12.87 7.41
CA GLN A 105 -9.65 13.78 7.55
C GLN A 105 -8.51 13.28 6.65
N VAL A 106 -7.79 14.20 6.01
CA VAL A 106 -6.75 13.84 5.04
C VAL A 106 -5.42 14.54 5.30
N TRP A 107 -4.34 13.89 4.86
CA TRP A 107 -2.97 14.41 4.95
C TRP A 107 -2.17 14.05 3.70
N ARG A 108 -1.11 14.84 3.48
CA ARG A 108 -0.04 14.52 2.54
C ARG A 108 1.30 14.78 3.22
N ASN A 109 2.18 13.80 3.18
CA ASN A 109 3.57 13.92 3.60
C ASN A 109 4.47 13.58 2.40
N ASP A 110 5.40 14.48 2.05
CA ASP A 110 6.40 14.21 1.02
C ASP A 110 7.72 13.83 1.71
N VAL A 111 8.20 12.61 1.47
CA VAL A 111 9.45 12.10 2.04
C VAL A 111 10.51 12.03 0.96
N VAL A 112 11.64 12.70 1.20
CA VAL A 112 12.79 12.71 0.29
C VAL A 112 13.83 11.71 0.77
N TYR A 113 14.23 10.80 -0.11
CA TYR A 113 15.35 9.87 0.13
C TYR A 113 16.22 9.79 -1.13
N ASN A 114 17.51 10.10 -0.99
CA ASN A 114 18.48 10.16 -2.09
C ASN A 114 18.01 10.97 -3.32
N GLY A 115 17.32 12.08 -3.07
CA GLY A 115 16.83 12.98 -4.13
C GLY A 115 15.55 12.51 -4.84
N GLN A 116 14.97 11.36 -4.45
CA GLN A 116 13.65 10.94 -4.90
C GLN A 116 12.60 11.31 -3.84
N THR A 117 11.46 11.86 -4.27
CA THR A 117 10.34 12.21 -3.40
C THR A 117 9.25 11.16 -3.50
N THR A 118 8.95 10.49 -2.39
CA THR A 118 7.76 9.64 -2.23
C THR A 118 6.67 10.45 -1.56
N SER A 119 5.55 10.63 -2.26
CA SER A 119 4.35 11.24 -1.69
C SER A 119 3.53 10.18 -0.96
N ILE A 120 3.14 10.50 0.27
CA ILE A 120 2.33 9.66 1.14
C ILE A 120 1.04 10.40 1.43
N ASN A 121 -0.08 9.91 0.90
CA ASN A 121 -1.41 10.38 1.24
C ASN A 121 -1.99 9.52 2.37
N SER A 122 -2.69 10.14 3.31
CA SER A 122 -3.38 9.41 4.38
C SER A 122 -4.81 9.89 4.55
N LEU A 123 -5.71 8.96 4.86
CA LEU A 123 -7.13 9.20 5.06
C LEU A 123 -7.57 8.56 6.37
N ARG A 124 -8.34 9.30 7.15
CA ARG A 124 -9.03 8.82 8.34
C ARG A 124 -10.52 9.00 8.15
N GLN A 125 -11.23 7.92 7.90
CA GLN A 125 -12.67 7.93 7.72
C GLN A 125 -13.38 8.37 9.01
N LEU A 126 -14.23 9.38 8.90
CA LEU A 126 -14.97 9.98 10.01
C LEU A 126 -16.40 9.45 10.10
N ILE A 127 -16.98 9.07 8.96
CA ILE A 127 -18.37 8.62 8.89
C ILE A 127 -18.47 7.10 8.72
N THR A 128 -19.59 6.54 9.18
CA THR A 128 -20.06 5.26 8.66
C THR A 128 -20.96 5.57 7.46
N PRO A 129 -20.73 4.96 6.29
CA PRO A 129 -21.58 5.18 5.13
C PRO A 129 -23.07 4.99 5.48
N PRO A 130 -23.95 5.94 5.11
CA PRO A 130 -25.39 5.78 5.25
C PRO A 130 -25.85 4.48 4.58
N ALA A 131 -26.88 3.82 5.12
CA ALA A 131 -27.35 2.53 4.62
C ALA A 131 -27.63 2.51 3.10
N VAL A 132 -28.15 3.61 2.55
CA VAL A 132 -28.43 3.75 1.11
C VAL A 132 -27.18 3.86 0.22
N LEU A 133 -26.02 4.12 0.81
CA LEU A 133 -24.70 4.17 0.14
C LEU A 133 -23.78 3.02 0.59
N GLN A 134 -24.24 2.12 1.46
CA GLN A 134 -23.51 0.91 1.82
C GLN A 134 -23.37 0.04 0.56
N GLY A 135 -22.13 -0.14 0.10
CA GLY A 135 -21.81 -0.80 -1.17
C GLY A 135 -21.42 0.15 -2.31
N MET A 136 -21.67 1.45 -2.18
CA MET A 136 -21.18 2.50 -3.09
C MET A 136 -20.01 3.31 -2.49
N MET A 137 -19.74 3.15 -1.20
CA MET A 137 -18.60 3.76 -0.54
C MET A 137 -17.62 2.69 -0.08
N PRO A 138 -16.34 2.75 -0.49
CA PRO A 138 -15.31 1.90 0.08
C PRO A 138 -15.14 2.20 1.58
N ASP A 139 -14.91 1.18 2.39
CA ASP A 139 -14.52 1.36 3.79
C ASP A 139 -13.02 1.69 3.85
N PHE A 140 -12.72 2.98 3.68
CA PHE A 140 -11.36 3.49 3.71
C PHE A 140 -10.71 3.33 5.09
N GLY A 141 -11.49 3.31 6.17
CA GLY A 141 -10.95 3.19 7.52
C GLY A 141 -9.82 4.18 7.80
N GLY A 142 -8.70 3.71 8.33
CA GLY A 142 -7.42 4.39 8.23
C GLY A 142 -6.66 3.86 7.01
N LEU A 143 -6.39 4.72 6.03
CA LEU A 143 -5.72 4.32 4.78
C LEU A 143 -4.48 5.19 4.55
N VAL A 144 -3.37 4.56 4.22
CA VAL A 144 -2.09 5.22 3.90
C VAL A 144 -1.63 4.71 2.55
N ILE A 145 -1.34 5.63 1.64
CA ILE A 145 -0.97 5.35 0.25
C ILE A 145 0.31 6.10 -0.07
N ALA A 146 1.41 5.38 -0.22
CA ALA A 146 2.66 5.89 -0.75
C ALA A 146 2.75 5.60 -2.25
N ALA A 147 3.18 6.58 -3.04
CA ALA A 147 3.39 6.43 -4.48
C ALA A 147 4.89 6.38 -4.81
N VAL A 148 5.32 5.34 -5.53
CA VAL A 148 6.69 5.24 -6.01
C VAL A 148 6.93 6.32 -7.09
N PRO A 149 7.98 7.16 -6.95
CA PRO A 149 8.13 8.35 -7.78
C PRO A 149 8.14 8.06 -9.29
N GLY A 150 7.25 8.74 -10.02
CA GLY A 150 7.17 8.64 -11.49
C GLY A 150 6.59 7.31 -12.01
N SER A 151 5.85 6.57 -11.19
CA SER A 151 5.24 5.30 -11.58
C SER A 151 3.81 5.16 -11.04
N ALA A 152 3.00 4.31 -11.67
CA ALA A 152 1.69 3.88 -11.16
C ALA A 152 1.84 2.68 -10.23
N VAL A 153 2.77 2.78 -9.27
CA VAL A 153 3.06 1.76 -8.26
C VAL A 153 2.85 2.37 -6.88
N TYR A 154 2.07 1.68 -6.07
CA TYR A 154 1.59 2.14 -4.77
C TYR A 154 1.83 1.08 -3.71
N PHE A 155 2.05 1.53 -2.49
CA PHE A 155 2.23 0.66 -1.33
C PHE A 155 1.76 1.40 -0.07
N GLY A 156 1.40 0.65 0.96
CA GLY A 156 0.99 1.27 2.20
C GLY A 156 0.28 0.32 3.12
N GLU A 157 -0.59 0.88 3.94
CA GLU A 157 -1.27 0.17 5.01
C GLU A 157 -2.72 0.62 5.12
N TRP A 158 -3.53 -0.29 5.65
CA TRP A 158 -4.94 -0.05 5.94
C TRP A 158 -5.25 -0.61 7.32
N SER A 159 -6.18 0.03 8.01
CA SER A 159 -6.80 -0.42 9.25
C SER A 159 -8.30 -0.13 9.20
N PRO A 160 -9.12 -0.91 9.91
CA PRO A 160 -10.55 -0.62 10.01
C PRO A 160 -10.76 0.75 10.67
N LYS A 161 -11.86 1.43 10.32
CA LYS A 161 -12.31 2.61 11.07
C LYS A 161 -12.44 2.24 12.55
N SER A 162 -11.98 3.11 13.45
CA SER A 162 -12.19 2.88 14.89
C SER A 162 -13.68 2.82 15.23
N GLY A 163 -14.01 1.95 16.20
CA GLY A 163 -15.36 1.86 16.75
C GLY A 163 -15.68 3.06 17.66
N GLY A 164 -16.97 3.33 17.86
CA GLY A 164 -17.42 4.36 18.80
C GLY A 164 -17.35 5.80 18.27
N ALA A 165 -17.42 6.76 19.20
CA ALA A 165 -17.37 8.18 18.88
C ALA A 165 -15.99 8.54 18.31
N ILE A 166 -15.98 9.12 17.11
CA ILE A 166 -14.76 9.51 16.41
C ILE A 166 -14.41 10.94 16.80
N PRO A 167 -13.24 11.17 17.44
CA PRO A 167 -12.79 12.54 17.69
C PRO A 167 -12.63 13.29 16.36
N THR A 168 -13.16 14.52 16.30
CA THR A 168 -13.12 15.38 15.11
C THR A 168 -11.72 15.87 14.75
N ALA A 169 -10.79 15.88 15.71
CA ALA A 169 -9.39 16.27 15.52
C ALA A 169 -8.45 15.23 16.15
N SER A 170 -8.16 14.17 15.39
CA SER A 170 -7.21 13.14 15.79
C SER A 170 -6.45 12.62 14.56
N SER A 171 -5.15 12.41 14.72
CA SER A 171 -4.26 11.76 13.75
C SER A 171 -4.22 10.24 13.88
N ASP A 172 -4.99 9.67 14.82
CA ASP A 172 -5.06 8.23 15.01
C ASP A 172 -5.83 7.58 13.85
N LEU A 173 -5.06 6.96 12.95
CA LEU A 173 -5.55 6.15 11.85
C LEU A 173 -5.93 4.72 12.29
N ASN A 174 -5.97 4.40 13.59
CA ASN A 174 -6.23 3.05 14.12
C ASN A 174 -5.18 2.00 13.67
N MET A 175 -3.93 2.42 13.45
CA MET A 175 -2.85 1.54 12.98
C MET A 175 -2.36 0.53 14.04
N GLY A 176 -2.77 0.69 15.30
CA GLY A 176 -2.57 -0.33 16.34
C GLY A 176 -3.54 -1.51 16.26
N SER A 177 -4.51 -1.48 15.33
CA SER A 177 -5.48 -2.57 15.17
C SER A 177 -4.81 -3.89 14.76
N ALA A 178 -5.24 -5.00 15.35
CA ALA A 178 -4.85 -6.34 14.92
C ALA A 178 -5.29 -6.68 13.49
N GLN A 179 -6.22 -5.90 12.92
CA GLN A 179 -6.65 -6.00 11.52
C GLN A 179 -5.84 -5.10 10.58
N ARG A 180 -4.83 -4.37 11.08
CA ARG A 180 -3.91 -3.62 10.22
C ARG A 180 -3.34 -4.54 9.15
N THR A 181 -3.35 -4.07 7.92
CA THR A 181 -2.97 -4.84 6.73
C THR A 181 -2.02 -4.00 5.89
N VAL A 182 -0.86 -4.54 5.54
CA VAL A 182 0.06 -3.92 4.58
C VAL A 182 -0.19 -4.45 3.18
N TRP A 183 0.02 -3.61 2.17
CA TRP A 183 -0.28 -3.94 0.79
C TRP A 183 0.65 -3.21 -0.18
N TYR A 184 0.72 -3.74 -1.40
CA TYR A 184 1.31 -3.07 -2.56
C TYR A 184 0.54 -3.45 -3.83
N THR A 185 0.50 -2.54 -4.81
CA THR A 185 -0.13 -2.77 -6.12
C THR A 185 0.48 -1.84 -7.16
N GLY A 186 0.52 -2.26 -8.41
CA GLY A 186 0.96 -1.39 -9.50
C GLY A 186 0.56 -1.86 -10.88
N GLU A 187 0.55 -0.92 -11.82
CA GLU A 187 0.35 -1.18 -13.25
C GLU A 187 1.65 -1.65 -13.90
N ASN A 188 1.51 -2.46 -14.95
CA ASN A 188 2.62 -2.93 -15.79
C ASN A 188 3.69 -3.71 -15.00
N PRO A 189 3.32 -4.82 -14.31
CA PRO A 189 4.32 -5.68 -13.69
C PRO A 189 5.36 -6.12 -14.73
N THR A 190 6.61 -6.22 -14.31
CA THR A 190 7.68 -6.74 -15.14
C THR A 190 7.39 -8.21 -15.46
N THR A 191 6.96 -8.53 -16.69
CA THR A 191 6.63 -9.91 -17.08
C THR A 191 7.84 -10.70 -17.61
N SER A 192 8.91 -10.00 -17.98
CA SER A 192 10.20 -10.57 -18.37
C SER A 192 11.30 -9.71 -17.78
N MET A 193 12.01 -10.23 -16.78
CA MET A 193 13.09 -9.50 -16.13
C MET A 193 14.24 -9.22 -17.10
N PRO A 194 14.69 -7.95 -17.24
CA PRO A 194 15.93 -7.65 -17.94
C PRO A 194 17.14 -8.11 -17.13
N THR A 195 18.29 -8.27 -17.78
CA THR A 195 19.56 -8.45 -17.05
C THR A 195 19.81 -7.20 -16.20
N LEU A 196 20.02 -7.41 -14.89
CA LEU A 196 20.34 -6.36 -13.94
C LEU A 196 21.70 -6.66 -13.30
N VAL A 197 22.60 -5.69 -13.33
CA VAL A 197 23.92 -5.77 -12.69
C VAL A 197 24.03 -4.59 -11.74
N ASN A 198 24.04 -4.89 -10.43
CA ASN A 198 24.09 -3.89 -9.36
C ASN A 198 23.05 -2.76 -9.53
N ALA A 199 21.84 -3.09 -9.98
CA ALA A 199 20.76 -2.13 -10.12
C ALA A 199 20.28 -1.71 -8.73
N GLN A 200 20.42 -0.43 -8.39
CA GLN A 200 20.09 0.10 -7.07
C GLN A 200 18.72 0.76 -7.07
N TYR A 201 17.98 0.55 -5.99
CA TYR A 201 16.65 1.11 -5.76
C TYR A 201 16.64 1.88 -4.47
N ASP A 202 16.15 3.11 -4.52
CA ASP A 202 15.89 3.93 -3.34
C ASP A 202 14.52 3.57 -2.79
N VAL A 203 14.49 2.97 -1.60
CA VAL A 203 13.29 2.36 -1.04
C VAL A 203 12.86 3.07 0.24
N ILE A 204 11.55 3.33 0.32
CA ILE A 204 10.86 3.79 1.52
C ILE A 204 9.91 2.68 1.98
N GLY A 205 9.79 2.50 3.30
CA GLY A 205 8.84 1.57 3.91
C GLY A 205 7.92 2.24 4.92
N ILE A 206 6.64 1.87 4.90
CA ILE A 206 5.56 2.36 5.76
C ILE A 206 5.21 1.32 6.82
N ASN A 207 5.18 1.77 8.07
CA ASN A 207 4.72 0.97 9.19
C ASN A 207 4.13 1.88 10.28
N GLN A 208 2.88 1.64 10.68
CA GLN A 208 2.19 2.41 11.72
C GLN A 208 2.35 3.92 11.53
N HIS A 209 2.04 4.39 10.33
CA HIS A 209 2.19 5.77 9.90
C HIS A 209 1.36 6.70 10.78
N ASN A 210 2.03 7.73 11.29
CA ASN A 210 1.38 8.87 11.91
C ASN A 210 1.54 10.08 10.97
N PRO A 211 0.45 10.61 10.39
CA PRO A 211 0.56 11.70 9.42
C PRO A 211 1.02 13.04 10.04
N GLU A 212 0.93 13.21 11.37
CA GLU A 212 1.43 14.40 12.08
C GLU A 212 2.88 14.24 12.55
N SER A 213 3.41 13.02 12.56
CA SER A 213 4.80 12.72 12.89
C SER A 213 5.31 11.59 11.98
N PRO A 214 5.46 11.86 10.67
CA PRO A 214 5.78 10.82 9.70
C PRO A 214 7.18 10.26 9.97
N SER A 215 7.26 8.95 10.16
CA SER A 215 8.50 8.20 10.35
C SER A 215 8.47 6.96 9.48
N VAL A 216 9.48 6.81 8.61
CA VAL A 216 9.50 5.75 7.59
C VAL A 216 10.78 4.94 7.67
N TYR A 217 10.72 3.71 7.18
CA TYR A 217 11.90 2.93 6.84
C TYR A 217 12.56 3.50 5.59
N GLN A 218 13.90 3.47 5.56
CA GLN A 218 14.69 3.90 4.41
C GLN A 218 15.84 2.94 4.17
N GLY A 219 16.20 2.74 2.91
CA GLY A 219 17.36 1.95 2.54
C GLY A 219 17.52 1.79 1.04
N VAL A 220 18.64 1.16 0.65
CA VAL A 220 18.95 0.86 -0.74
C VAL A 220 18.88 -0.64 -0.94
N LEU A 221 18.09 -1.07 -1.93
CA LEU A 221 18.08 -2.44 -2.38
C LEU A 221 18.89 -2.58 -3.66
N THR A 222 19.67 -3.65 -3.77
CA THR A 222 20.48 -3.96 -4.94
C THR A 222 19.94 -5.21 -5.61
N ALA A 223 19.49 -5.08 -6.85
CA ALA A 223 19.02 -6.19 -7.67
C ALA A 223 20.12 -6.65 -8.63
N ASN A 224 20.35 -7.97 -8.63
CA ASN A 224 21.11 -8.68 -9.65
C ASN A 224 20.20 -9.74 -10.27
N TYR A 225 20.10 -9.77 -11.59
CA TYR A 225 19.28 -10.74 -12.32
C TYR A 225 19.97 -11.12 -13.64
N GLY A 226 20.09 -12.42 -13.92
CA GLY A 226 20.72 -12.94 -15.14
C GLY A 226 21.86 -13.93 -14.86
N THR A 227 22.91 -13.92 -15.69
CA THR A 227 24.02 -14.88 -15.63
C THR A 227 24.93 -14.63 -14.41
N GLY A 228 24.49 -15.00 -13.22
CA GLY A 228 25.31 -14.98 -12.01
C GLY A 228 24.50 -15.09 -10.73
N SER A 229 23.46 -14.25 -10.60
CA SER A 229 22.57 -14.26 -9.44
C SER A 229 21.21 -13.71 -9.82
N ASN A 230 20.16 -14.22 -9.17
CA ASN A 230 18.80 -13.71 -9.23
C ASN A 230 18.40 -13.29 -7.82
N SER A 231 19.03 -12.23 -7.32
CA SER A 231 18.96 -11.82 -5.91
C SER A 231 18.61 -10.36 -5.75
N LEU A 232 17.79 -10.06 -4.73
CA LEU A 232 17.56 -8.73 -4.20
C LEU A 232 18.17 -8.66 -2.81
N THR A 233 19.12 -7.77 -2.58
CA THR A 233 19.82 -7.65 -1.30
C THR A 233 19.81 -6.23 -0.77
N GLY A 234 20.11 -6.05 0.51
CA GLY A 234 20.08 -4.77 1.20
C GLY A 234 19.20 -4.82 2.44
N SER A 235 18.94 -3.66 3.02
CA SER A 235 18.11 -3.55 4.21
C SER A 235 17.42 -2.20 4.28
N LEU A 236 16.30 -2.16 5.01
CA LEU A 236 15.61 -0.93 5.36
C LEU A 236 15.69 -0.71 6.86
N THR A 237 15.98 0.51 7.27
CA THR A 237 16.12 0.89 8.67
C THR A 237 15.20 2.04 9.02
N ARG A 238 14.72 2.04 10.27
CA ARG A 238 13.96 3.14 10.87
C ARG A 238 14.40 3.26 12.33
N SER A 239 14.67 4.49 12.78
CA SER A 239 15.11 4.72 14.16
C SER A 239 14.15 4.09 15.17
N GLY A 240 14.70 3.37 16.14
CA GLY A 240 13.92 2.69 17.19
C GLY A 240 13.11 1.48 16.72
N SER A 241 13.33 0.96 15.50
CA SER A 241 12.66 -0.24 14.97
C SER A 241 13.65 -1.30 14.50
N THR A 242 13.20 -2.55 14.41
CA THR A 242 13.98 -3.66 13.87
C THR A 242 14.24 -3.47 12.37
N THR A 243 15.46 -3.74 11.93
CA THR A 243 15.84 -3.70 10.51
C THR A 243 15.06 -4.72 9.68
N VAL A 244 14.58 -4.30 8.50
CA VAL A 244 14.05 -5.22 7.47
C VAL A 244 15.20 -5.68 6.59
N ASP A 245 15.57 -6.96 6.66
CA ASP A 245 16.70 -7.55 5.93
C ASP A 245 16.19 -8.36 4.71
N PHE A 246 16.78 -8.10 3.54
CA PHE A 246 16.43 -8.77 2.28
C PHE A 246 17.33 -9.98 1.98
N THR A 247 18.20 -10.38 2.90
CA THR A 247 19.04 -11.58 2.75
C THR A 247 18.21 -12.80 2.35
N GLY A 248 18.70 -13.52 1.33
CA GLY A 248 18.02 -14.71 0.79
C GLY A 248 16.82 -14.42 -0.14
N THR A 249 16.55 -13.15 -0.47
CA THR A 249 15.47 -12.81 -1.41
C THR A 249 15.87 -13.12 -2.84
N SER A 250 15.11 -14.01 -3.46
CA SER A 250 15.29 -14.43 -4.85
C SER A 250 14.34 -13.70 -5.80
N ILE A 251 14.78 -13.47 -7.03
CA ILE A 251 14.00 -12.81 -8.09
C ILE A 251 13.60 -13.86 -9.15
N SER A 252 12.32 -13.90 -9.50
CA SER A 252 11.78 -14.76 -10.57
C SER A 252 11.90 -14.10 -11.95
N SER A 253 11.72 -14.88 -13.01
CA SER A 253 11.73 -14.36 -14.39
C SER A 253 10.60 -13.38 -14.71
N THR A 254 9.51 -13.42 -13.94
CA THR A 254 8.35 -12.53 -14.08
C THR A 254 8.36 -11.40 -13.05
N GLY A 255 9.53 -11.02 -12.55
CA GLY A 255 9.70 -9.87 -11.67
C GLY A 255 9.13 -10.01 -10.26
N ALA A 256 8.48 -11.13 -9.92
CA ALA A 256 8.14 -11.41 -8.53
C ALA A 256 9.42 -11.73 -7.74
N PHE A 257 9.51 -11.31 -6.49
CA PHE A 257 10.63 -11.64 -5.60
C PHE A 257 10.16 -12.06 -4.21
N SER A 258 10.89 -12.96 -3.56
CA SER A 258 10.58 -13.44 -2.22
C SER A 258 11.76 -14.17 -1.58
N ASN A 259 11.81 -14.16 -0.24
CA ASN A 259 12.66 -15.06 0.56
C ASN A 259 11.89 -16.28 1.11
N GLN A 260 10.66 -16.51 0.62
CA GLN A 260 9.73 -17.59 1.02
C GLN A 260 9.33 -17.58 2.51
N SER A 261 9.62 -16.51 3.22
CA SER A 261 9.34 -16.37 4.65
C SER A 261 8.62 -15.06 4.91
N THR A 262 9.36 -13.96 5.00
CA THR A 262 8.85 -12.66 5.43
C THR A 262 8.78 -11.63 4.33
N ILE A 263 9.50 -11.81 3.21
CA ILE A 263 9.56 -10.85 2.10
C ILE A 263 8.80 -11.39 0.90
N SER A 264 7.94 -10.55 0.33
CA SER A 264 7.34 -10.76 -0.99
C SER A 264 7.16 -9.42 -1.72
N GLY A 265 7.25 -9.43 -3.05
CA GLY A 265 7.04 -8.23 -3.85
C GLY A 265 7.13 -8.47 -5.35
N GLN A 266 7.07 -7.37 -6.10
CA GLN A 266 7.02 -7.35 -7.56
C GLN A 266 7.85 -6.17 -8.12
N PHE A 267 8.58 -6.42 -9.20
CA PHE A 267 9.14 -5.38 -10.07
C PHE A 267 8.11 -4.91 -11.10
N TYR A 268 8.17 -3.63 -11.45
CA TYR A 268 7.27 -2.97 -12.38
C TYR A 268 8.03 -2.25 -13.50
N GLY A 269 7.39 -2.21 -14.66
CA GLY A 269 7.92 -1.67 -15.92
C GLY A 269 8.83 -2.66 -16.65
N SER A 270 8.96 -2.48 -17.96
CA SER A 270 9.76 -3.36 -18.84
C SER A 270 11.25 -3.39 -18.50
N GLY A 271 11.76 -2.34 -17.85
CA GLY A 271 13.14 -2.21 -17.39
C GLY A 271 13.32 -2.44 -15.90
N ALA A 272 12.30 -2.98 -15.21
CA ALA A 272 12.23 -3.08 -13.76
C ALA A 272 12.51 -1.71 -13.09
N GLN A 273 11.88 -0.64 -13.59
CA GLN A 273 12.14 0.74 -13.15
C GLN A 273 11.66 1.01 -11.72
N ALA A 274 10.71 0.23 -11.23
CA ALA A 274 10.16 0.34 -9.88
C ALA A 274 10.03 -1.05 -9.24
N LEU A 275 9.97 -1.07 -7.91
CA LEU A 275 9.59 -2.25 -7.14
C LEU A 275 8.66 -1.84 -6.01
N ALA A 276 7.82 -2.78 -5.57
CA ALA A 276 7.08 -2.68 -4.33
C ALA A 276 6.85 -4.07 -3.72
N GLY A 277 6.63 -4.11 -2.41
CA GLY A 277 6.50 -5.36 -1.68
C GLY A 277 6.05 -5.15 -0.24
N ILE A 278 6.00 -6.26 0.49
CA ILE A 278 5.72 -6.29 1.92
C ILE A 278 6.75 -7.14 2.66
N TYR A 279 7.02 -6.71 3.89
CA TYR A 279 7.64 -7.50 4.93
C TYR A 279 6.56 -7.87 5.94
N THR A 280 6.35 -9.15 6.20
CA THR A 280 5.49 -9.62 7.29
C THR A 280 6.35 -9.96 8.50
N GLY A 281 6.13 -9.23 9.59
CA GLY A 281 6.92 -9.40 10.81
C GLY A 281 6.57 -10.68 11.58
N THR A 282 7.30 -10.92 12.67
CA THR A 282 7.17 -12.18 13.42
C THR A 282 6.23 -12.08 14.62
N THR A 283 5.96 -10.87 15.13
CA THR A 283 5.11 -10.70 16.32
C THR A 283 3.66 -10.34 16.01
N GLY A 284 3.35 -10.02 14.74
CA GLY A 284 1.99 -9.73 14.27
C GLY A 284 1.92 -8.52 13.35
N ALA A 285 0.69 -8.13 13.01
CA ALA A 285 0.39 -7.04 12.09
C ALA A 285 1.03 -5.70 12.46
N GLN A 286 1.45 -5.49 13.71
CA GLN A 286 2.16 -4.28 14.14
C GLN A 286 3.56 -4.14 13.53
N ASP A 287 4.21 -5.25 13.17
CA ASP A 287 5.57 -5.27 12.64
C ASP A 287 5.62 -5.19 11.11
N ASP A 288 4.49 -5.42 10.45
CA ASP A 288 4.43 -5.51 9.00
C ASP A 288 4.81 -4.17 8.34
N VAL A 289 5.58 -4.23 7.26
CA VAL A 289 6.04 -3.04 6.51
C VAL A 289 5.63 -3.19 5.05
N ALA A 290 4.93 -2.22 4.48
CA ALA A 290 4.83 -2.08 3.03
C ALA A 290 5.97 -1.22 2.52
N PHE A 291 6.60 -1.59 1.41
CA PHE A 291 7.72 -0.82 0.87
C PHE A 291 7.62 -0.66 -0.64
N GLY A 292 8.25 0.40 -1.14
CA GLY A 292 8.35 0.66 -2.56
C GLY A 292 9.53 1.56 -2.87
N GLY A 293 10.06 1.41 -4.09
CA GLY A 293 11.23 2.15 -4.49
C GLY A 293 11.43 2.21 -5.98
N LYS A 294 12.20 3.21 -6.37
CA LYS A 294 12.52 3.52 -7.76
C LYS A 294 13.97 3.22 -8.03
N LYS A 295 14.25 2.67 -9.22
CA LYS A 295 15.60 2.48 -9.73
C LYS A 295 16.32 3.84 -9.85
N ARG A 296 17.58 3.87 -9.45
CA ARG A 296 18.50 5.00 -9.63
C ARG A 296 18.95 5.17 -11.08
#